data_AF-A0A965A9V5-F1
#
_entry.id   AF-A0A965A9V5-F1
#
_cell.length_a   1.000
_cell.length_b   1.000
_cell.length_c   1.000
_cell.angle_alpha   90.00
_cell.angle_beta   90.00
_cell.angle_gamma   90.00
#
_symmetry.space_group_name_H-M   'P 1'
#
loop_
_entity.id
_entity.type
_entity.pdbx_description
1 polymer ?
#
loop_
_entity_poly.entity_id
_entity_poly.type
_entity_poly.pdbx_seq_one_letter_code
_entity_poly.pdbx_strand_id
1 'polypeptide(L)' 'VVQVGNTSLKVKVDIYVEQMYADARELAVSGNFTFVALDANKKPVKIMR' A
#
# COMPACT_ATOMS: atom_id res chain seq x y z
N VAL A 1 -1.07 -4.82 4.70
CA VAL A 1 0.34 -5.03 4.27
C VAL A 1 0.47 -6.46 3.80
N VAL A 2 1.01 -6.68 2.60
CA VAL A 2 1.15 -8.01 1.99
C VAL A 2 2.43 -8.68 2.49
N GLN A 3 3.50 -7.92 2.65
CA GLN A 3 4.79 -8.43 3.09
C GLN A 3 5.61 -7.31 3.76
N VAL A 4 6.32 -7.67 4.83
CA VAL A 4 7.30 -6.81 5.49
C VAL A 4 8.70 -7.38 5.22
N GLY A 5 9.54 -6.60 4.55
CA GLY A 5 10.97 -6.86 4.40
C GLY A 5 11.78 -6.19 5.50
N ASN A 6 13.12 -6.22 5.40
CA ASN A 6 13.98 -5.58 6.40
C ASN A 6 13.83 -4.05 6.41
N THR A 7 13.78 -3.43 5.22
CA THR A 7 13.64 -1.97 5.04
C THR A 7 12.46 -1.58 4.15
N SER A 8 11.68 -2.56 3.65
CA SER A 8 10.61 -2.32 2.69
C SER A 8 9.27 -2.95 3.08
N LEU A 9 8.18 -2.38 2.58
CA LEU A 9 6.81 -2.87 2.75
C LEU A 9 6.17 -3.08 1.39
N LYS A 10 5.62 -4.26 1.15
CA LYS A 10 4.71 -4.49 0.02
C LYS A 10 3.27 -4.28 0.50
N VAL A 11 2.54 -3.41 -0.17
CA VAL A 11 1.16 -3.04 0.16
C VAL A 11 0.27 -3.31 -1.05
N LYS A 12 -0.80 -4.07 -0.87
CA LYS A 12 -1.88 -4.19 -1.86
C LYS A 12 -2.86 -3.07 -1.62
N VAL A 13 -3.23 -2.36 -2.68
CA VAL A 13 -4.24 -1.31 -2.68
C VAL A 13 -5.30 -1.69 -3.70
N ASP A 14 -6.54 -1.72 -3.25
CA ASP A 14 -7.72 -1.96 -4.07
C ASP A 14 -8.57 -0.69 -4.02
N ILE A 15 -8.84 -0.10 -5.18
CA ILE A 15 -9.63 1.12 -5.34
C ILE A 15 -10.99 0.74 -5.90
N TYR A 16 -12.04 1.13 -5.19
CA TYR A 16 -13.42 0.88 -5.57
C TYR A 16 -14.09 2.17 -6.04
N VAL A 17 -14.91 2.06 -7.07
CA VAL A 17 -15.85 3.11 -7.49
C VAL A 17 -17.23 2.72 -6.98
N GLU A 18 -17.87 3.62 -6.25
CA GLU A 18 -19.18 3.40 -5.64
C GLU A 18 -20.20 4.37 -6.24
N GLN A 19 -21.44 3.91 -6.41
CA GLN A 19 -22.53 4.78 -6.80
C GLN A 19 -23.19 5.40 -5.56
N MET A 20 -23.43 6.72 -5.58
CA MET A 20 -23.99 7.45 -4.42
C MET A 20 -25.41 7.00 -4.03
N TYR A 21 -26.20 6.54 -5.00
CA TYR A 21 -27.63 6.22 -4.81
C TYR A 21 -27.94 4.74 -5.00
N ALA A 22 -26.93 3.88 -5.07
CA ALA A 22 -27.11 2.44 -5.21
C ALA A 22 -26.08 1.70 -4.35
N ASP A 23 -26.47 0.57 -3.74
CA ASP A 23 -25.58 -0.27 -2.92
C ASP A 23 -24.62 -1.12 -3.76
N ALA A 24 -24.12 -0.55 -4.86
CA ALA A 24 -23.21 -1.20 -5.78
C ALA A 24 -21.85 -0.50 -5.76
N ARG A 25 -20.79 -1.32 -5.69
CA ARG A 25 -19.41 -0.89 -5.88
C ARG A 25 -18.67 -1.85 -6.80
N GLU A 26 -17.74 -1.30 -7.56
CA GLU A 26 -16.91 -2.05 -8.49
C GLU A 26 -15.43 -1.83 -8.15
N LEU A 27 -14.64 -2.91 -8.20
CA LEU A 27 -13.18 -2.81 -8.11
C LEU A 27 -12.66 -2.21 -9.41
N ALA A 28 -12.26 -0.94 -9.39
CA ALA A 28 -11.76 -0.25 -10.57
C ALA A 28 -10.27 -0.51 -10.80
N VAL A 29 -9.47 -0.53 -9.73
CA VAL A 29 -8.02 -0.68 -9.82
C VAL A 29 -7.52 -1.54 -8.67
N SER A 30 -6.62 -2.48 -8.97
CA SER A 30 -5.86 -3.23 -7.97
C SER A 30 -4.37 -3.12 -8.28
N GLY A 31 -3.57 -2.84 -7.25
CA GLY A 31 -2.13 -2.65 -7.41
C GLY A 31 -1.34 -3.12 -6.21
N ASN A 32 -0.11 -3.56 -6.45
CA ASN A 32 0.87 -3.82 -5.41
C ASN A 32 1.95 -2.74 -5.47
N PHE A 33 2.15 -2.08 -4.34
CA PHE A 33 3.13 -1.01 -4.19
C PHE A 33 4.22 -1.46 -3.24
N THR A 34 5.47 -1.10 -3.55
CA THR A 34 6.61 -1.35 -2.67
C THR A 34 7.12 -0.02 -2.15
N PHE A 35 7.10 0.12 -0.82
CA PHE A 35 7.63 1.28 -0.11
C PHE A 35 8.95 0.91 0.58
N VAL A 36 9.85 1.87 0.69
CA VAL A 36 11.12 1.70 1.42
C VAL A 36 11.18 2.75 2.53
N ALA A 37 11.43 2.32 3.75
CA ALA A 37 11.63 3.22 4.89
C ALA A 37 13.00 3.89 4.78
N LEU A 38 13.03 5.22 4.83
CA LEU A 38 14.24 6.03 4.72
C LEU A 38 14.40 6.90 5.97
N ASP A 39 15.63 7.14 6.41
CA ASP A 39 15.95 8.15 7.44
C ASP A 39 16.08 9.57 6.86
N ALA A 40 16.39 10.53 7.74
CA ALA A 40 16.65 11.93 7.38
C ALA A 40 17.79 12.12 6.38
N ASN A 41 18.72 11.16 6.28
CA ASN A 41 19.84 11.17 5.33
C ASN A 41 19.53 10.38 4.05
N LYS A 42 18.27 10.01 3.83
CA LYS A 42 17.80 9.18 2.70
C LYS A 42 18.46 7.80 2.65
N LYS A 43 18.90 7.25 3.78
CA LYS A 43 19.39 5.87 3.87
C LYS A 43 18.25 4.93 4.28
N PRO A 44 18.16 3.73 3.68
CA PRO A 44 17.18 2.73 4.10
C PRO A 44 17.35 2.36 5.56
N VAL A 45 16.26 2.39 6.32
CA VAL A 45 16.25 2.00 7.73
C VAL A 45 15.40 0.77 7.97
N LYS A 46 15.77 0.04 9.02
CA LYS A 46 15.06 -1.17 9.41
C LYS A 46 13.66 -0.81 9.90
N ILE A 47 12.67 -1.52 9.39
CA ILE A 47 11.30 -1.41 9.88
C ILE A 47 11.25 -2.16 11.22
N MET A 48 10.93 -1.44 12.31
CA MET A 48 10.76 -2.03 13.64
C MET A 48 9.46 -2.85 13.67
N ARG A 49 9.52 -4.06 14.25
CA ARG A 49 8.37 -4.96 14.39
C ARG A 49 7.86 -4.92 15.81
#